data_AF-A0A6N7PWD1-F1
#
_entry.id   AF-A0A6N7PWD1-F1
#
_cell.length_a   1.000
_cell.length_b   1.000
_cell.length_c   1.000
_cell.angle_alpha   90.00
_cell.angle_beta   90.00
_cell.angle_gamma   90.00
#
_symmetry.space_group_name_H-M   'P 1'
#
loop_
_entity.id
_entity.type
_entity.pdbx_description
1 polymer ?
#
loop_
_entity_poly.entity_id
_entity_poly.type
_entity_poly.pdbx_seq_one_letter_code
_entity_poly.pdbx_strand_id
1 'polypeptide(L)'
;MNILTTRTLRYTDEGVEAEKDVVLTIFEPFENDHGDWVCVFDFEPPIKPRLARARGVDVLQAFVDGLLDARLYFETTKWSRTGHWQGLRDCGLPMNKGPWPVQPPEIPPPEDNPGTLEVFATRRLRYPDETGAATALLLTVFKPYQAELGAWKCAFAFGPSETAPLRHGMGADFIEAALDGLALARATYESMLPKGWAPPESEDLLLACDDLPYKIGRSFWTGRPKP
;
A
#
# COMPACT_ATOMS: atom_id res chain seq x y z
N MET A 1 -15.32 -8.79 -11.84
CA MET A 1 -14.27 -8.29 -10.94
C MET A 1 -14.94 -7.72 -9.71
N ASN A 2 -14.51 -8.13 -8.53
CA ASN A 2 -15.03 -7.62 -7.27
C ASN A 2 -14.37 -6.29 -6.94
N ILE A 3 -15.13 -5.38 -6.34
CA ILE A 3 -14.60 -4.13 -5.82
C ILE A 3 -13.89 -4.43 -4.50
N LEU A 4 -12.63 -4.01 -4.39
CA LEU A 4 -11.88 -4.07 -3.14
C LEU A 4 -12.21 -2.87 -2.26
N THR A 5 -12.18 -1.66 -2.83
CA THR A 5 -12.49 -0.42 -2.12
C THR A 5 -12.84 0.72 -3.08
N THR A 6 -13.52 1.73 -2.56
CA THR A 6 -13.81 2.99 -3.25
C THR A 6 -13.38 4.17 -2.39
N ARG A 7 -12.82 5.21 -3.01
CA ARG A 7 -12.46 6.46 -2.33
C ARG A 7 -12.95 7.65 -3.12
N THR A 8 -13.68 8.55 -2.47
CA THR A 8 -14.02 9.85 -3.04
C THR A 8 -12.83 10.78 -2.90
N LEU A 9 -12.38 11.33 -4.02
CA LEU A 9 -11.32 12.32 -4.11
C LEU A 9 -11.92 13.66 -4.52
N ARG A 10 -11.27 14.75 -4.12
CA ARG A 10 -11.70 16.11 -4.48
C ARG A 10 -10.73 16.78 -5.42
N TYR A 11 -11.27 17.50 -6.40
CA TYR A 11 -10.49 18.31 -7.32
C TYR A 11 -11.23 19.62 -7.62
N THR A 12 -10.48 20.63 -8.03
CA THR A 12 -11.07 21.89 -8.51
C THR A 12 -10.80 22.02 -10.01
N ASP A 13 -11.75 22.51 -10.81
CA ASP A 13 -11.49 22.77 -12.24
C ASP A 13 -10.64 24.05 -12.41
N GLU A 14 -9.80 24.12 -13.45
CA GLU A 14 -9.09 25.37 -13.78
C GLU A 14 -10.10 26.51 -14.02
N GLY A 15 -10.03 27.57 -13.22
CA GLY A 15 -10.91 28.75 -13.33
C GLY A 15 -12.24 28.66 -12.58
N VAL A 16 -12.46 27.61 -11.78
CA VAL A 16 -13.65 27.45 -10.91
C VAL A 16 -13.18 27.40 -9.45
N GLU A 17 -13.89 28.03 -8.50
CA GLU A 17 -13.54 27.95 -7.06
C GLU A 17 -14.16 26.74 -6.35
N ALA A 18 -15.18 26.11 -6.95
CA ALA A 18 -15.91 25.01 -6.33
C ALA A 18 -15.17 23.66 -6.46
N GLU A 19 -15.00 22.97 -5.33
CA GLU A 19 -14.54 21.58 -5.27
C GLU A 19 -15.58 20.65 -5.93
N LYS A 20 -15.07 19.67 -6.68
CA LYS A 20 -15.82 18.58 -7.29
C LYS A 20 -15.30 17.25 -6.77
N ASP A 21 -16.21 16.28 -6.69
CA ASP A 21 -15.90 14.93 -6.29
C ASP A 21 -15.62 14.06 -7.52
N VAL A 22 -14.71 13.11 -7.38
CA VAL A 22 -14.51 12.00 -8.31
C VAL A 22 -14.23 10.73 -7.51
N VAL A 23 -14.88 9.64 -7.88
CA VAL A 23 -14.73 8.36 -7.17
C VAL A 23 -13.66 7.53 -7.85
N LEU A 24 -12.64 7.14 -7.07
CA LEU A 24 -11.68 6.09 -7.39
C LEU A 24 -12.23 4.76 -6.91
N THR A 25 -12.26 3.75 -7.78
CA THR A 25 -12.58 2.36 -7.45
C THR A 25 -11.34 1.51 -7.67
N ILE A 26 -10.95 0.73 -6.67
CA ILE A 26 -9.91 -0.30 -6.76
C ILE A 26 -10.60 -1.66 -6.73
N PHE A 27 -10.27 -2.52 -7.67
CA PHE A 27 -10.79 -3.89 -7.75
C PHE A 27 -9.85 -4.88 -7.08
N GLU A 28 -10.39 -6.01 -6.61
CA GLU A 28 -9.57 -7.09 -6.04
C GLU A 28 -8.53 -7.57 -7.06
N PRO A 29 -7.23 -7.62 -6.69
CA PRO A 29 -6.21 -8.15 -7.58
C PRO A 29 -6.47 -9.62 -7.94
N PHE A 30 -6.11 -10.02 -9.15
CA PHE A 30 -6.26 -11.39 -9.64
C PHE A 30 -5.08 -11.80 -10.51
N GLU A 31 -4.77 -13.10 -10.52
CA GLU A 31 -3.79 -13.68 -11.42
C GLU A 31 -4.42 -13.84 -12.82
N ASN A 32 -3.70 -13.40 -13.85
CA ASN A 32 -4.14 -13.54 -15.24
C ASN A 32 -3.66 -14.86 -15.87
N ASP A 33 -4.10 -15.12 -17.11
CA ASP A 33 -3.75 -16.36 -17.84
C ASP A 33 -2.24 -16.54 -18.12
N HIS A 34 -1.43 -15.49 -17.91
CA HIS A 34 0.03 -15.53 -18.09
C HIS A 34 0.79 -15.68 -16.77
N GLY A 35 0.10 -15.78 -15.63
CA GLY A 35 0.71 -15.86 -14.30
C GLY A 35 1.13 -14.52 -13.71
N ASP A 36 0.81 -13.39 -14.35
CA ASP A 36 1.03 -12.07 -13.74
C ASP A 36 -0.15 -11.74 -12.81
N TRP A 37 0.15 -11.11 -11.67
CA TRP A 37 -0.88 -10.49 -10.84
C TRP A 37 -1.29 -9.13 -11.43
N VAL A 38 -2.59 -8.88 -11.47
CA VAL A 38 -3.17 -7.67 -12.04
C VAL A 38 -4.06 -6.99 -11.01
N CYS A 39 -3.82 -5.70 -10.77
CA CYS A 39 -4.74 -4.82 -10.07
C CYS A 39 -5.40 -3.90 -11.09
N VAL A 40 -6.71 -3.68 -10.95
CA VAL A 40 -7.45 -2.77 -11.81
C VAL A 40 -7.98 -1.63 -10.97
N PHE A 41 -7.91 -0.42 -11.52
CA PHE A 41 -8.56 0.74 -10.95
C PHE A 41 -9.39 1.48 -11.99
N ASP A 42 -10.37 2.24 -11.51
CA ASP A 42 -11.22 3.05 -12.34
C ASP A 42 -11.53 4.37 -11.65
N PHE A 43 -11.64 5.44 -12.43
CA PHE A 43 -12.19 6.70 -11.97
C PHE A 43 -13.56 6.88 -12.59
N GLU A 44 -14.54 7.31 -11.80
CA GLU A 44 -15.78 7.83 -12.36
C GLU A 44 -15.50 8.92 -13.39
N PRO A 45 -16.35 9.05 -14.44
CA PRO A 45 -16.20 10.14 -15.39
C PRO A 45 -16.11 11.46 -14.63
N PRO A 46 -15.27 12.40 -15.06
CA PRO A 46 -14.70 12.55 -16.41
C PRO A 46 -13.30 11.96 -16.69
N ILE A 47 -12.64 11.29 -15.73
CA ILE A 47 -11.24 10.83 -15.89
C ILE A 47 -11.18 9.61 -16.83
N LYS A 48 -10.16 9.59 -17.71
CA LYS A 48 -9.84 8.50 -18.64
C LYS A 48 -8.36 8.13 -18.52
N PRO A 49 -7.96 6.89 -18.87
CA PRO A 49 -8.78 5.75 -19.30
C PRO A 49 -9.54 5.11 -18.14
N ARG A 50 -10.62 4.41 -18.50
CA ARG A 50 -11.44 3.61 -17.56
C ARG A 50 -10.82 2.22 -17.41
N LEU A 51 -10.92 1.61 -16.23
CA LEU A 51 -10.46 0.24 -15.96
C LEU A 51 -8.98 0.00 -16.33
N ALA A 52 -8.11 0.92 -15.91
CA ALA A 52 -6.66 0.80 -16.11
C ALA A 52 -6.08 -0.35 -15.28
N ARG A 53 -5.04 -1.00 -15.80
CA ARG A 53 -4.45 -2.21 -15.23
C ARG A 53 -3.00 -1.97 -14.86
N ALA A 54 -2.64 -2.27 -13.62
CA ALA A 54 -1.26 -2.38 -13.16
C ALA A 54 -0.91 -3.86 -12.96
N ARG A 55 0.35 -4.21 -13.15
CA ARG A 55 0.85 -5.59 -13.02
C ARG A 55 1.88 -5.68 -11.91
N GLY A 56 1.93 -6.80 -11.23
CA GLY A 56 2.98 -7.13 -10.27
C GLY A 56 3.31 -8.62 -10.30
N VAL A 57 4.41 -8.99 -9.67
CA VAL A 57 4.81 -10.40 -9.49
C VAL A 57 3.96 -11.10 -8.44
N ASP A 58 3.29 -10.34 -7.57
CA ASP A 58 2.30 -10.83 -6.61
C ASP A 58 1.17 -9.82 -6.35
N VAL A 59 0.20 -10.23 -5.53
CA VAL A 59 -0.96 -9.43 -5.11
C VAL A 59 -0.56 -8.06 -4.56
N LEU A 60 0.46 -8.02 -3.70
CA LEU A 60 0.86 -6.81 -2.99
C LEU A 60 1.50 -5.81 -3.95
N GLN A 61 2.40 -6.27 -4.81
CA GLN A 61 3.04 -5.40 -5.81
C GLN A 61 1.99 -4.88 -6.80
N ALA A 62 1.13 -5.75 -7.32
CA ALA A 62 0.09 -5.34 -8.25
C ALA A 62 -0.84 -4.27 -7.62
N PHE A 63 -1.20 -4.45 -6.35
CA PHE A 63 -2.00 -3.46 -5.60
C PHE A 63 -1.28 -2.11 -5.45
N VAL A 64 -0.02 -2.11 -5.01
CA VAL A 64 0.78 -0.89 -4.84
C VAL A 64 0.98 -0.17 -6.18
N ASP A 65 1.32 -0.90 -7.24
CA ASP A 65 1.48 -0.36 -8.59
C ASP A 65 0.15 0.19 -9.14
N GLY A 66 -0.98 -0.46 -8.83
CA GLY A 66 -2.31 0.04 -9.16
C GLY A 66 -2.63 1.38 -8.50
N LEU A 67 -2.24 1.55 -7.23
CA LEU A 67 -2.39 2.82 -6.52
C LEU A 67 -1.44 3.90 -7.04
N LEU A 68 -0.19 3.53 -7.39
CA LEU A 68 0.78 4.42 -8.03
C LEU A 68 0.27 4.95 -9.36
N ASP A 69 -0.21 4.05 -10.22
CA ASP A 69 -0.78 4.42 -11.50
C ASP A 69 -2.02 5.29 -11.30
N ALA A 70 -2.97 4.89 -10.45
CA ALA A 70 -4.16 5.71 -10.16
C ALA A 70 -3.78 7.13 -9.74
N ARG A 71 -2.77 7.25 -8.87
CA ARG A 71 -2.19 8.54 -8.48
C ARG A 71 -1.66 9.32 -9.67
N LEU A 72 -0.77 8.72 -10.47
CA LEU A 72 -0.18 9.37 -11.64
C LEU A 72 -1.25 9.81 -12.64
N TYR A 73 -2.27 8.99 -12.88
CA TYR A 73 -3.36 9.31 -13.80
C TYR A 73 -4.12 10.56 -13.36
N PHE A 74 -4.58 10.63 -12.10
CA PHE A 74 -5.29 11.84 -11.69
C PHE A 74 -4.33 13.03 -11.52
N GLU A 75 -3.09 12.86 -11.04
CA GLU A 75 -2.07 13.94 -11.00
C GLU A 75 -1.66 14.47 -12.38
N THR A 76 -1.83 13.72 -13.47
CA THR A 76 -1.47 14.15 -14.84
C THR A 76 -2.65 14.57 -15.70
N THR A 77 -3.88 14.49 -15.16
CA THR A 77 -5.05 15.07 -15.83
C THR A 77 -4.96 16.60 -15.89
N LYS A 78 -5.80 17.23 -16.72
CA LYS A 78 -5.86 18.71 -16.84
C LYS A 78 -6.08 19.45 -15.51
N TRP A 79 -6.50 18.75 -14.46
CA TRP A 79 -6.74 19.28 -13.11
C TRP A 79 -5.57 19.05 -12.14
N SER A 80 -4.40 18.66 -12.67
CA SER A 80 -3.16 18.41 -11.92
C SER A 80 -2.76 19.50 -10.92
N ARG A 81 -3.11 20.77 -11.21
CA ARG A 81 -2.75 21.93 -10.38
C ARG A 81 -3.70 22.17 -9.20
N THR A 82 -4.85 21.51 -9.19
CA THR A 82 -6.00 21.75 -8.31
C THR A 82 -6.59 20.48 -7.71
N GLY A 83 -6.13 19.31 -8.16
CA GLY A 83 -6.49 18.01 -7.60
C GLY A 83 -5.93 17.84 -6.20
N HIS A 84 -6.81 17.80 -5.20
CA HIS A 84 -6.44 17.58 -3.82
C HIS A 84 -6.42 16.08 -3.50
N TRP A 85 -5.25 15.47 -3.74
CA TRP A 85 -4.92 14.13 -3.23
C TRP A 85 -4.58 14.17 -1.74
N GLN A 86 -5.52 14.61 -0.90
CA GLN A 86 -5.36 14.46 0.54
C GLN A 86 -5.21 12.97 0.83
N GLY A 87 -4.04 12.56 1.32
CA GLY A 87 -3.69 11.17 1.64
C GLY A 87 -2.57 10.64 0.73
N LEU A 88 -2.84 10.38 -0.55
CA LEU A 88 -1.94 9.59 -1.41
C LEU A 88 -0.60 10.24 -1.80
N ARG A 89 -0.53 11.58 -1.90
CA ARG A 89 0.76 12.27 -2.11
C ARG A 89 1.68 12.11 -0.89
N ASP A 90 1.07 11.97 0.27
CA ASP A 90 1.72 11.88 1.55
C ASP A 90 1.98 10.40 1.91
N CYS A 91 1.11 9.43 1.58
CA CYS A 91 1.18 7.97 1.87
C CYS A 91 2.40 7.18 1.31
N GLY A 92 3.51 7.84 1.00
CA GLY A 92 4.82 7.21 0.76
C GLY A 92 4.87 6.23 -0.38
N LEU A 93 3.94 6.35 -1.33
CA LEU A 93 4.04 5.76 -2.64
C LEU A 93 5.39 6.17 -3.28
N PRO A 94 6.21 5.22 -3.77
CA PRO A 94 7.57 5.50 -4.21
C PRO A 94 7.60 6.60 -5.27
N MET A 95 8.32 7.70 -4.98
CA MET A 95 8.56 8.78 -5.95
C MET A 95 9.82 8.46 -6.76
N ASN A 96 9.69 8.44 -8.09
CA ASN A 96 10.84 8.19 -8.97
C ASN A 96 11.98 9.22 -8.83
N LYS A 97 11.73 10.45 -8.36
CA LYS A 97 12.75 11.50 -8.15
C LYS A 97 12.32 12.51 -7.09
N GLY A 98 12.88 12.45 -5.88
CA GLY A 98 12.69 13.51 -4.87
C GLY A 98 13.53 13.28 -3.60
N PRO A 99 14.39 14.24 -3.18
CA PRO A 99 15.34 14.02 -2.09
C PRO A 99 14.74 14.46 -0.75
N TRP A 100 14.29 13.50 0.05
CA TRP A 100 14.24 13.63 1.51
C TRP A 100 14.65 12.26 2.06
N PRO A 101 15.48 12.17 3.12
CA PRO A 101 15.73 10.88 3.74
C PRO A 101 14.38 10.39 4.29
N VAL A 102 13.79 9.43 3.58
CA VAL A 102 12.52 8.83 3.96
C VAL A 102 12.82 7.99 5.18
N GLN A 103 12.43 8.49 6.36
CA GLN A 103 12.60 7.72 7.60
C GLN A 103 11.52 6.64 7.63
N PRO A 104 11.89 5.38 7.93
CA PRO A 104 10.92 4.33 8.13
C PRO A 104 9.96 4.70 9.27
N PRO A 105 8.68 4.29 9.22
CA PRO A 105 7.77 4.48 10.33
C PRO A 105 8.29 3.79 11.60
N GLU A 106 7.97 4.36 12.77
CA GLU A 106 8.22 3.69 14.04
C GLU A 106 7.40 2.39 14.11
N ILE A 107 8.07 1.27 14.41
CA ILE A 107 7.46 -0.05 14.43
C ILE A 107 6.70 -0.22 15.75
N PRO A 108 5.36 -0.37 15.74
CA PRO A 108 4.59 -0.58 16.96
C PRO A 108 4.88 -1.96 17.57
N PRO A 109 4.61 -2.14 18.88
CA PRO A 109 4.68 -3.45 19.50
C PRO A 109 3.68 -4.43 18.86
N PRO A 110 3.99 -5.73 18.85
CA PRO A 110 3.05 -6.74 18.40
C PRO A 110 1.81 -6.85 19.32
N GLU A 111 0.68 -7.21 18.71
CA GLU A 111 -0.60 -7.54 19.33
C GLU A 111 -0.94 -9.02 19.10
N ASP A 112 -1.81 -9.59 19.95
CA ASP A 112 -2.30 -10.96 19.81
C ASP A 112 -3.12 -11.13 18.53
N ASN A 113 -3.00 -12.30 17.90
CA ASN A 113 -3.74 -12.62 16.69
C ASN A 113 -5.12 -13.19 17.04
N PRO A 114 -6.23 -12.55 16.63
CA PRO A 114 -7.57 -13.04 16.93
C PRO A 114 -7.98 -14.24 16.06
N GLY A 115 -7.18 -14.63 15.07
CA GLY A 115 -7.41 -15.79 14.20
C GLY A 115 -8.60 -15.67 13.23
N THR A 116 -9.27 -14.52 13.21
CA THR A 116 -10.53 -14.29 12.45
C THR A 116 -10.40 -13.27 11.33
N LEU A 117 -9.21 -12.66 11.15
CA LEU A 117 -8.99 -11.67 10.11
C LEU A 117 -8.88 -12.33 8.73
N GLU A 118 -9.47 -11.69 7.72
CA GLU A 118 -9.40 -12.16 6.34
C GLU A 118 -8.02 -11.85 5.75
N VAL A 119 -7.37 -12.87 5.17
CA VAL A 119 -6.07 -12.69 4.50
C VAL A 119 -6.28 -11.93 3.20
N PHE A 120 -5.51 -10.86 2.99
CA PHE A 120 -5.45 -10.15 1.72
C PHE A 120 -4.40 -10.76 0.80
N ALA A 121 -3.19 -10.99 1.33
CA ALA A 121 -2.10 -11.57 0.56
C ALA A 121 -1.09 -12.26 1.48
N THR A 122 -0.39 -13.26 0.93
CA THR A 122 0.79 -13.86 1.55
C THR A 122 1.95 -13.78 0.58
N ARG A 123 3.10 -13.31 1.05
CA ARG A 123 4.33 -13.14 0.29
C ARG A 123 5.45 -13.97 0.93
N ARG A 124 6.20 -14.70 0.10
CA ARG A 124 7.41 -15.44 0.52
C ARG A 124 8.62 -14.55 0.34
N LEU A 125 9.17 -14.06 1.45
CA LEU A 125 10.36 -13.24 1.49
C LEU A 125 11.58 -14.10 1.80
N ARG A 126 12.75 -13.65 1.37
CA ARG A 126 14.01 -14.27 1.74
C ARG A 126 14.45 -13.81 3.12
N TYR A 127 14.97 -14.70 3.95
CA TYR A 127 15.41 -14.35 5.30
C TYR A 127 16.59 -15.23 5.71
N PRO A 128 17.62 -14.72 6.42
CA PRO A 128 18.68 -15.58 6.93
C PRO A 128 18.17 -16.45 8.08
N ASP A 129 18.39 -17.75 8.00
CA ASP A 129 18.28 -18.63 9.16
C ASP A 129 19.45 -18.45 10.15
N GLU A 130 19.48 -19.25 11.20
CA GLU A 130 20.53 -19.22 12.24
C GLU A 130 21.93 -19.47 11.69
N THR A 131 22.05 -20.11 10.52
CA THR A 131 23.33 -20.39 9.84
C THR A 131 23.71 -19.29 8.83
N GLY A 132 22.83 -18.31 8.62
CA GLY A 132 22.96 -17.27 7.60
C GLY A 132 22.51 -17.71 6.20
N ALA A 133 22.02 -18.94 6.05
CA ALA A 133 21.49 -19.44 4.79
C ALA A 133 20.12 -18.81 4.51
N ALA A 134 19.81 -18.61 3.23
CA ALA A 134 18.53 -18.06 2.83
C ALA A 134 17.41 -19.09 3.01
N THR A 135 16.41 -18.72 3.80
CA THR A 135 15.15 -19.45 3.99
C THR A 135 13.94 -18.56 3.63
N ALA A 136 12.76 -19.18 3.61
CA ALA A 136 11.50 -18.47 3.35
C ALA A 136 10.90 -17.94 4.66
N LEU A 137 10.69 -16.62 4.71
CA LEU A 137 9.88 -15.96 5.71
C LEU A 137 8.54 -15.59 5.09
N LEU A 138 7.43 -16.02 5.71
CA LEU A 138 6.09 -15.68 5.24
C LEU A 138 5.68 -14.32 5.80
N LEU A 139 5.44 -13.35 4.92
CA LEU A 139 4.70 -12.14 5.24
C LEU A 139 3.23 -12.38 4.91
N THR A 140 2.34 -12.26 5.89
CA THR A 140 0.89 -12.26 5.66
C THR A 140 0.34 -10.87 5.93
N VAL A 141 -0.37 -10.31 4.96
CA VAL A 141 -1.09 -9.04 5.07
C VAL A 141 -2.58 -9.35 5.05
N PHE A 142 -3.32 -8.78 5.99
CA PHE A 142 -4.76 -8.98 6.13
C PHE A 142 -5.54 -7.85 5.46
N LYS A 143 -6.80 -8.11 5.08
CA LYS A 143 -7.64 -7.07 4.50
C LYS A 143 -7.87 -5.97 5.54
N PRO A 144 -7.72 -4.69 5.16
CA PRO A 144 -8.06 -3.59 6.04
C PRO A 144 -9.50 -3.70 6.55
N TYR A 145 -9.67 -3.42 7.83
CA TYR A 145 -10.96 -3.47 8.51
C TYR A 145 -11.18 -2.21 9.32
N GLN A 146 -12.46 -1.85 9.51
CA GLN A 146 -12.82 -0.71 10.33
C GLN A 146 -12.69 -1.09 11.80
N ALA A 147 -11.84 -0.38 12.53
CA ALA A 147 -11.71 -0.50 13.98
C ALA A 147 -12.74 0.41 14.67
N GLU A 148 -12.81 0.29 16.00
CA GLU A 148 -13.61 1.21 16.82
C GLU A 148 -13.20 2.67 16.58
N LEU A 149 -14.13 3.61 16.79
CA LEU A 149 -13.94 5.07 16.61
C LEU A 149 -13.72 5.55 15.17
N GLY A 150 -14.02 4.71 14.16
CA GLY A 150 -14.02 5.13 12.76
C GLY A 150 -12.66 5.14 12.08
N ALA A 151 -11.61 4.69 12.76
CA ALA A 151 -10.30 4.45 12.15
C ALA A 151 -10.26 3.11 11.40
N TRP A 152 -9.38 3.00 10.40
CA TRP A 152 -9.12 1.75 9.70
C TRP A 152 -7.80 1.15 10.17
N LYS A 153 -7.77 -0.19 10.26
CA LYS A 153 -6.58 -0.99 10.60
C LYS A 153 -6.24 -1.93 9.45
N CYS A 154 -4.95 -2.13 9.20
CA CYS A 154 -4.45 -3.18 8.32
C CYS A 154 -3.41 -4.00 9.08
N ALA A 155 -3.74 -5.26 9.37
CA ALA A 155 -2.83 -6.14 10.10
C ALA A 155 -1.80 -6.77 9.15
N PHE A 156 -0.60 -7.05 9.68
CA PHE A 156 0.37 -7.93 9.06
C PHE A 156 1.10 -8.78 10.10
N ALA A 157 1.63 -9.92 9.65
CA ALA A 157 2.41 -10.83 10.48
C ALA A 157 3.58 -11.42 9.69
N PHE A 158 4.65 -11.76 10.40
CA PHE A 158 5.75 -12.58 9.89
C PHE A 158 5.70 -13.96 10.54
N GLY A 159 5.64 -15.02 9.73
CA GLY A 159 5.50 -16.40 10.18
C GLY A 159 4.11 -17.01 9.88
N PRO A 160 3.71 -18.08 10.59
CA PRO A 160 2.42 -18.75 10.38
C PRO A 160 1.25 -17.81 10.69
N SER A 161 0.32 -17.64 9.74
CA SER A 161 -0.78 -16.67 9.83
C SER A 161 -1.76 -16.92 10.99
N GLU A 162 -1.84 -18.15 11.49
CA GLU A 162 -2.76 -18.56 12.57
C GLU A 162 -2.27 -18.15 13.97
N THR A 163 -0.95 -18.03 14.15
CA THR A 163 -0.34 -17.89 15.48
C THR A 163 0.67 -16.75 15.58
N ALA A 164 1.14 -16.22 14.45
CA ALA A 164 2.09 -15.12 14.44
C ALA A 164 1.46 -13.87 15.05
N PRO A 165 2.18 -13.15 15.93
CA PRO A 165 1.71 -11.90 16.48
C PRO A 165 1.55 -10.86 15.35
N LEU A 166 0.51 -10.05 15.48
CA LEU A 166 0.14 -9.06 14.48
C LEU A 166 0.73 -7.70 14.80
N ARG A 167 0.94 -6.89 13.77
CA ARG A 167 1.11 -5.44 13.89
C ARG A 167 0.12 -4.75 12.97
N HIS A 168 -0.29 -3.54 13.33
CA HIS A 168 -1.32 -2.82 12.59
C HIS A 168 -0.77 -1.52 12.02
N GLY A 169 -0.95 -1.34 10.71
CA GLY A 169 -1.05 -0.01 10.12
C GLY A 169 -2.42 0.59 10.39
N MET A 170 -2.48 1.92 10.41
CA MET A 170 -3.66 2.73 10.70
C MET A 170 -3.91 3.73 9.57
N GLY A 171 -5.18 4.00 9.27
CA GLY A 171 -5.55 5.01 8.26
C GLY A 171 -6.93 5.59 8.49
N ALA A 172 -7.21 6.70 7.79
CA ALA A 172 -8.56 7.27 7.76
C ALA A 172 -9.52 6.43 6.89
N ASP A 173 -8.97 5.65 5.96
CA ASP A 173 -9.71 4.75 5.10
C ASP A 173 -8.93 3.46 4.80
N PHE A 174 -9.56 2.58 4.01
CA PHE A 174 -9.00 1.31 3.57
C PHE A 174 -7.61 1.47 2.93
N ILE A 175 -7.44 2.44 2.02
CA ILE A 175 -6.21 2.61 1.24
C ILE A 175 -5.09 3.08 2.15
N GLU A 176 -5.35 4.06 3.02
CA GLU A 176 -4.36 4.57 3.96
C GLU A 176 -3.90 3.50 4.95
N ALA A 177 -4.84 2.75 5.52
CA ALA A 177 -4.51 1.66 6.43
C ALA A 177 -3.67 0.59 5.72
N ALA A 178 -4.03 0.22 4.49
CA ALA A 178 -3.26 -0.73 3.68
C ALA A 178 -1.83 -0.24 3.43
N LEU A 179 -1.65 0.99 2.98
CA LEU A 179 -0.34 1.57 2.69
C LEU A 179 0.52 1.70 3.97
N ASP A 180 -0.08 2.09 5.10
CA ASP A 180 0.61 2.12 6.38
C ASP A 180 1.04 0.72 6.84
N GLY A 181 0.14 -0.27 6.73
CA GLY A 181 0.45 -1.66 7.06
C GLY A 181 1.61 -2.21 6.23
N LEU A 182 1.67 -1.89 4.93
CA LEU A 182 2.76 -2.30 4.05
C LEU A 182 4.07 -1.57 4.35
N ALA A 183 4.02 -0.27 4.69
CA ALA A 183 5.20 0.47 5.13
C ALA A 183 5.78 -0.06 6.43
N LEU A 184 4.92 -0.39 7.41
CA LEU A 184 5.34 -1.01 8.66
C LEU A 184 5.87 -2.43 8.44
N ALA A 185 5.26 -3.22 7.54
CA ALA A 185 5.76 -4.54 7.18
C ALA A 185 7.17 -4.46 6.59
N ARG A 186 7.40 -3.52 5.65
CA ARG A 186 8.73 -3.26 5.09
C ARG A 186 9.74 -2.87 6.16
N ALA A 187 9.43 -1.88 7.00
CA ALA A 187 10.32 -1.42 8.06
C ALA A 187 10.64 -2.54 9.06
N THR A 188 9.63 -3.35 9.42
CA THR A 188 9.80 -4.50 10.31
C THR A 188 10.72 -5.55 9.68
N TYR A 189 10.49 -5.93 8.42
CA TYR A 189 11.35 -6.87 7.71
C TYR A 189 12.81 -6.40 7.64
N GLU A 190 13.04 -5.14 7.25
CA GLU A 190 14.40 -4.57 7.21
C GLU A 190 15.08 -4.58 8.58
N SER A 191 14.33 -4.35 9.67
CA SER A 191 14.87 -4.40 11.03
C SER A 191 15.23 -5.82 11.50
N MET A 192 14.66 -6.85 10.88
CA MET A 192 14.97 -8.26 11.17
C MET A 192 16.23 -8.74 10.44
N LEU A 193 16.69 -8.03 9.40
CA LEU A 193 17.86 -8.43 8.62
C LEU A 193 19.17 -8.05 9.33
N PRO A 194 20.16 -8.96 9.41
CA PRO A 194 21.50 -8.62 9.86
C PRO A 194 22.13 -7.55 8.96
N LYS A 195 22.85 -6.62 9.57
CA LYS A 195 23.52 -5.53 8.84
C LYS A 195 24.48 -6.10 7.78
N GLY A 196 24.26 -5.70 6.53
CA GLY A 196 25.10 -6.11 5.39
C GLY A 196 24.79 -7.51 4.86
N TRP A 197 23.69 -8.13 5.30
CA TRP A 197 23.24 -9.38 4.70
C TRP A 197 22.82 -9.17 3.25
N ALA A 198 23.42 -9.95 2.36
CA ALA A 198 23.07 -10.02 0.95
C ALA A 198 22.74 -11.48 0.62
N PRO A 199 21.54 -11.77 0.09
CA PRO A 199 21.16 -13.15 -0.16
C PRO A 199 21.94 -13.79 -1.32
N PRO A 200 22.12 -15.13 -1.32
CA PRO A 200 22.57 -15.86 -2.50
C PRO A 200 21.56 -15.74 -3.65
N GLU A 201 22.01 -15.81 -4.90
CA GLU A 201 21.13 -15.82 -6.08
C GLU A 201 20.23 -17.07 -6.07
N SER A 202 18.92 -16.87 -6.03
CA SER A 202 17.87 -17.91 -6.08
C SER A 202 16.63 -17.27 -6.67
N GLU A 203 15.86 -17.99 -7.49
CA GLU A 203 14.72 -17.44 -8.23
C GLU A 203 13.38 -17.60 -7.46
N ASP A 204 13.28 -18.51 -6.50
CA ASP A 204 11.99 -18.92 -5.91
C ASP A 204 11.49 -18.04 -4.75
N LEU A 205 12.28 -17.07 -4.29
CA LEU A 205 11.96 -16.21 -3.15
C LEU A 205 12.14 -14.74 -3.52
N LEU A 206 11.22 -13.87 -3.12
CA LEU A 206 11.41 -12.43 -3.32
C LEU A 206 12.53 -11.93 -2.41
N LEU A 207 13.42 -11.13 -3.01
CA LEU A 207 14.64 -10.61 -2.39
C LEU A 207 14.36 -9.64 -1.24
N ALA A 208 13.28 -8.84 -1.36
CA ALA A 208 13.06 -7.70 -0.49
C ALA A 208 11.59 -7.24 -0.50
N CYS A 209 11.32 -6.18 0.26
CA CYS A 209 10.07 -5.42 0.27
C CYS A 209 10.23 -4.05 -0.42
N ASP A 210 11.20 -3.87 -1.31
CA ASP A 210 11.55 -2.55 -1.86
C ASP A 210 10.44 -1.91 -2.71
N ASP A 211 9.55 -2.75 -3.26
CA ASP A 211 8.33 -2.37 -3.97
C ASP A 211 7.22 -1.88 -3.02
N LEU A 212 7.30 -2.20 -1.73
CA LEU A 212 6.34 -1.72 -0.73
C LEU A 212 6.62 -0.26 -0.34
N PRO A 213 5.59 0.52 0.07
CA PRO A 213 5.77 1.89 0.54
C PRO A 213 6.82 1.99 1.67
N TYR A 214 7.55 3.11 1.75
CA TYR A 214 8.57 3.32 2.79
C TYR A 214 8.24 4.45 3.78
N LYS A 215 7.08 5.09 3.64
CA LYS A 215 6.62 6.16 4.52
C LYS A 215 5.10 6.22 4.60
N ILE A 216 4.63 6.73 5.74
CA ILE A 216 3.30 7.29 5.88
C ILE A 216 3.43 8.80 5.72
N GLY A 217 2.59 9.39 4.90
CA GLY A 217 2.28 10.79 5.06
C GLY A 217 0.83 10.83 5.43
N ARG A 218 0.64 11.01 6.74
CA ARG A 218 -0.67 11.20 7.31
C ARG A 218 -1.12 12.56 6.83
N SER A 219 -2.10 12.62 5.94
CA SER A 219 -2.72 13.88 5.56
C SER A 219 -3.65 14.33 6.69
N PHE A 220 -3.09 14.80 7.80
CA PHE A 220 -3.85 15.63 8.72
C PHE A 220 -3.89 17.04 8.15
N TRP A 221 -4.77 17.28 7.19
CA TRP A 221 -5.06 18.64 6.78
C TRP A 221 -6.46 19.03 7.24
N THR A 222 -6.54 19.43 8.50
CA THR A 222 -7.73 20.05 9.11
C THR A 222 -7.71 21.59 8.98
N GLY A 223 -6.73 22.18 8.28
CA GLY A 223 -6.60 23.63 8.18
C GLY A 223 -6.44 24.10 6.74
N ARG A 224 -7.35 24.96 6.27
CA ARG A 224 -7.17 25.72 5.01
C ARG A 224 -5.78 26.36 4.96
N PRO A 225 -5.13 26.49 3.79
CA PRO A 225 -3.96 27.33 3.70
C PRO A 225 -4.50 28.76 3.84
N LYS A 226 -4.02 29.49 4.84
CA LYS A 226 -4.28 30.93 4.82
C LYS A 226 -3.59 31.51 3.58
N PRO A 227 -4.26 32.45 2.88
CA PRO A 227 -3.77 33.04 1.65
C PRO A 227 -2.39 33.69 1.83
#